data_AF-A0A950CZT1-F1
#
_entry.id   AF-A0A950CZT1-F1
#
_cell.length_a   1.000
_cell.length_b   1.000
_cell.length_c   1.000
_cell.angle_alpha   90.00
_cell.angle_beta   90.00
_cell.angle_gamma   90.00
#
_symmetry.space_group_name_H-M   'P 1'
#
loop_
_entity.id
_entity.type
_entity.pdbx_description
1 polymer ?
#
loop_
_entity_poly.entity_id
_entity_poly.type
_entity_poly.pdbx_seq_one_letter_code
_entity_poly.pdbx_strand_id
1 'polypeptide(L)'
;MKTEAPPGTPATRQTTGPWDAALDTLREWEPNWAEACVKMTTDPWRNGVLPRKTIELISLAVNAACTNLNPDGTRRHIRRALDAGATREEILMILKMASVMAIHSCSLGAPILLEEMKAAGVQPIRESTSTAPTPACDKMRAAGQWNTAWDPFYELDPEWTDDFMATGFGIYASGLMTPSWSNF
;
A
#
# COMPACT_ATOMS: atom_id res chain seq x y z
N MET A 1 49.98 18.65 34.86
CA MET A 1 48.87 17.71 35.18
C MET A 1 47.62 18.27 34.51
N LYS A 2 47.28 17.81 33.30
CA LYS A 2 46.06 18.20 32.59
C LYS A 2 44.99 17.17 32.96
N THR A 3 43.93 17.60 33.60
CA THR A 3 42.75 16.78 33.91
C THR A 3 41.89 16.68 32.64
N GLU A 4 41.81 15.49 32.05
CA GLU A 4 40.79 15.17 31.03
C GLU A 4 39.41 15.04 31.70
N ALA A 5 38.40 15.60 31.04
CA ALA A 5 37.00 15.43 31.42
C ALA A 5 36.54 13.99 31.08
N PRO A 6 35.62 13.41 31.86
CA PRO A 6 35.17 12.04 31.63
C PRO A 6 34.41 11.93 30.29
N PRO A 7 34.50 10.77 29.60
CA PRO A 7 33.77 10.56 28.37
C PRO A 7 32.27 10.64 28.64
N GLY A 8 31.59 11.53 27.91
CA GLY A 8 30.14 11.69 28.00
C GLY A 8 29.43 10.38 27.65
N THR A 9 28.38 10.07 28.39
CA THR A 9 27.48 8.94 28.12
C THR A 9 27.07 8.95 26.64
N PRO A 10 27.20 7.84 25.89
CA PRO A 10 26.75 7.80 24.51
C PRO A 10 25.26 8.12 24.49
N ALA A 11 24.86 9.17 23.78
CA ALA A 11 23.45 9.47 23.57
C ALA A 11 22.79 8.24 22.94
N THR A 12 21.78 7.67 23.59
CA THR A 12 20.96 6.60 23.01
C THR A 12 20.35 7.12 21.72
N ARG A 13 20.91 6.68 20.60
CA ARG A 13 20.46 7.09 19.27
C ARG A 13 19.06 6.51 19.06
N GLN A 14 18.08 7.37 18.86
CA GLN A 14 16.74 6.93 18.45
C GLN A 14 16.87 6.15 17.15
N THR A 15 16.40 4.90 17.16
CA THR A 15 16.46 4.03 16.00
C THR A 15 15.52 4.59 14.93
N THR A 16 16.07 5.15 13.86
CA THR A 16 15.29 5.80 12.80
C THR A 16 14.71 4.77 11.82
N GLY A 17 15.39 3.64 11.62
CA GLY A 17 14.90 2.57 10.77
C GLY A 17 15.83 1.34 10.74
N PRO A 18 15.58 0.37 9.83
CA PRO A 18 16.41 -0.84 9.70
C PRO A 18 17.80 -0.53 9.13
N TRP A 19 17.97 0.65 8.54
CA TRP A 19 19.18 1.08 7.86
C TRP A 19 20.16 1.80 8.77
N ASP A 20 19.89 1.93 10.07
CA ASP A 20 20.74 2.76 10.96
C ASP A 20 22.20 2.29 10.97
N ALA A 21 22.45 0.98 11.02
CA ALA A 21 23.81 0.43 10.94
C ALA A 21 24.46 0.69 9.57
N ALA A 22 23.70 0.55 8.48
CA ALA A 22 24.20 0.83 7.13
C ALA A 22 24.47 2.34 6.93
N LEU A 23 23.65 3.20 7.51
CA LEU A 23 23.83 4.65 7.48
C LEU A 23 25.09 5.08 8.24
N ASP A 24 25.49 4.36 9.28
CA ASP A 24 26.74 4.63 9.98
C ASP A 24 27.95 4.30 9.10
N THR A 25 27.93 3.16 8.42
CA THR A 25 28.94 2.83 7.40
C THR A 25 28.96 3.86 6.26
N LEU A 26 27.80 4.27 5.76
CA LEU A 26 27.70 5.26 4.68
C LEU A 26 28.25 6.62 5.09
N ARG A 27 28.12 7.02 6.36
CA ARG A 27 28.70 8.26 6.88
C ARG A 27 30.22 8.22 6.94
N GLU A 28 30.81 7.06 7.20
CA GLU A 28 32.26 6.88 7.16
C GLU A 28 32.79 6.99 5.72
N TRP A 29 32.05 6.47 4.75
CA TRP A 29 32.49 6.44 3.36
C TRP A 29 32.22 7.75 2.62
N GLU A 30 31.00 8.28 2.71
CA GLU A 30 30.52 9.43 1.96
C GLU A 30 29.57 10.31 2.80
N PRO A 31 30.11 11.12 3.74
CA PRO A 31 29.31 11.80 4.75
C PRO A 31 28.29 12.79 4.17
N ASN A 32 28.69 13.56 3.14
CA ASN A 32 27.80 14.54 2.51
C ASN A 32 26.60 13.86 1.83
N TRP A 33 26.83 12.70 1.21
CA TRP A 33 25.76 11.93 0.57
C TRP A 33 24.84 11.27 1.59
N ALA A 34 25.41 10.67 2.64
CA ALA A 34 24.64 10.06 3.72
C ALA A 34 23.68 11.06 4.39
N GLU A 35 24.15 12.29 4.68
CA GLU A 35 23.30 13.34 5.24
C GLU A 35 22.24 13.84 4.24
N ALA A 36 22.57 13.91 2.94
CA ALA A 36 21.58 14.20 1.91
C ALA A 36 20.47 13.13 1.84
N CYS A 37 20.83 11.84 1.95
CA CYS A 37 19.89 10.73 2.00
C CYS A 37 18.99 10.78 3.24
N VAL A 38 19.55 11.05 4.42
CA VAL A 38 18.76 11.20 5.66
C VAL A 38 17.81 12.38 5.55
N LYS A 39 18.26 13.52 5.02
CA LYS A 39 17.39 14.68 4.77
C LYS A 39 16.25 14.30 3.84
N MET A 40 16.55 13.71 2.68
CA MET A 40 15.54 13.30 1.68
C MET A 40 14.51 12.33 2.24
N THR A 41 14.94 11.34 3.02
CA THR A 41 14.07 10.26 3.52
C THR A 41 13.30 10.62 4.79
N THR A 42 13.78 11.58 5.58
CA THR A 42 13.11 11.98 6.84
C THR A 42 12.30 13.27 6.73
N ASP A 43 12.41 14.02 5.62
CA ASP A 43 11.70 15.29 5.41
C ASP A 43 10.18 15.19 5.62
N PRO A 44 9.47 14.14 5.14
CA PRO A 44 8.02 14.04 5.35
C PRO A 44 7.62 14.10 6.82
N TRP A 45 8.46 13.60 7.73
CA TRP A 45 8.21 13.60 9.18
C TRP A 45 8.56 14.91 9.88
N ARG A 46 9.24 15.84 9.20
CA ARG A 46 9.79 17.08 9.78
C ARG A 46 9.10 18.32 9.25
N ASN A 47 8.66 18.31 7.99
CA ASN A 47 8.14 19.51 7.32
C ASN A 47 6.70 19.90 7.74
N GLY A 48 5.98 19.00 8.43
CA GLY A 48 4.64 19.28 8.95
C GLY A 48 3.54 19.36 7.90
N VAL A 49 3.83 19.04 6.63
CA VAL A 49 2.85 19.07 5.53
C VAL A 49 1.76 18.02 5.73
N LEU A 50 2.14 16.83 6.21
CA LEU A 50 1.20 15.75 6.53
C LEU A 50 1.23 15.47 8.04
N PRO A 51 0.07 15.16 8.67
CA PRO A 51 0.04 14.69 10.04
C PRO A 51 0.88 13.43 10.23
N ARG A 52 1.50 13.27 11.40
CA ARG A 52 2.33 12.11 11.74
C ARG A 52 1.60 10.78 11.47
N LYS A 53 0.35 10.69 11.89
CA LYS A 53 -0.51 9.51 11.65
C LYS A 53 -0.57 9.13 10.17
N THR A 54 -0.84 10.11 9.30
CA THR A 54 -0.96 9.91 7.86
C THR A 54 0.34 9.37 7.26
N ILE A 55 1.48 9.93 7.65
CA ILE A 55 2.79 9.49 7.15
C ILE A 55 3.08 8.04 7.56
N GLU A 56 2.75 7.66 8.81
CA GLU A 56 2.96 6.30 9.29
C GLU A 56 2.01 5.28 8.61
N LEU A 57 0.76 5.67 8.33
CA LEU A 57 -0.17 4.82 7.57
C LEU A 57 0.26 4.64 6.10
N ILE A 58 0.78 5.69 5.45
CA ILE A 58 1.38 5.59 4.11
C ILE A 58 2.60 4.66 4.15
N SER A 59 3.47 4.84 5.14
CA SER A 59 4.67 4.01 5.29
C SER A 59 4.31 2.55 5.57
N LEU A 60 3.24 2.29 6.34
CA LEU A 60 2.68 0.96 6.50
C LEU A 60 2.26 0.37 5.14
N ALA A 61 1.49 1.12 4.33
CA ALA A 61 1.05 0.67 3.02
C ALA A 61 2.23 0.26 2.12
N VAL A 62 3.28 1.10 2.06
CA VAL A 62 4.49 0.85 1.26
C VAL A 62 5.22 -0.41 1.72
N ASN A 63 5.30 -0.67 3.03
CA ASN A 63 6.00 -1.84 3.55
C ASN A 63 5.18 -3.13 3.46
N ALA A 64 3.85 -3.04 3.54
CA ALA A 64 2.94 -4.17 3.48
C ALA A 64 2.56 -4.58 2.04
N ALA A 65 2.74 -3.69 1.05
CA ALA A 65 2.44 -3.97 -0.35
C ALA A 65 3.16 -5.24 -0.85
N CYS A 66 2.47 -6.03 -1.69
CA CYS A 66 3.00 -7.28 -2.26
C CYS A 66 4.28 -7.09 -3.10
N THR A 67 4.54 -5.87 -3.56
CA THR A 67 5.76 -5.48 -4.30
C THR A 67 6.96 -5.20 -3.41
N ASN A 68 6.80 -5.19 -2.07
CA ASN A 68 7.86 -4.91 -1.10
C ASN A 68 7.94 -5.96 0.02
N LEU A 69 6.81 -6.30 0.65
CA LEU A 69 6.70 -7.32 1.71
C LEU A 69 7.79 -7.24 2.78
N ASN A 70 8.00 -6.05 3.36
CA ASN A 70 8.98 -5.82 4.40
C ASN A 70 8.35 -6.01 5.79
N PRO A 71 8.57 -7.16 6.48
CA PRO A 71 7.91 -7.45 7.75
C PRO A 71 8.34 -6.51 8.88
N ASP A 72 9.63 -6.14 8.90
CA ASP A 72 10.16 -5.25 9.94
C ASP A 72 9.64 -3.83 9.76
N GLY A 73 9.56 -3.36 8.52
CA GLY A 73 8.94 -2.07 8.17
C GLY A 73 7.48 -2.02 8.54
N THR A 74 6.73 -3.05 8.14
CA THR A 74 5.32 -3.20 8.49
C THR A 74 5.12 -3.12 10.01
N ARG A 75 5.90 -3.88 10.79
CA ARG A 75 5.80 -3.88 12.25
C ARG A 75 6.16 -2.54 12.88
N ARG A 76 7.21 -1.86 12.38
CA ARG A 76 7.61 -0.53 12.87
C ARG A 76 6.52 0.51 12.61
N HIS A 77 5.98 0.57 11.40
CA HIS A 77 5.00 1.58 11.04
C HIS A 77 3.63 1.32 11.65
N ILE A 78 3.25 0.06 11.93
CA ILE A 78 2.08 -0.23 12.78
C ILE A 78 2.24 0.41 14.16
N ARG A 79 3.37 0.19 14.84
CA ARG A 79 3.62 0.76 16.18
C ARG A 79 3.61 2.28 16.16
N ARG A 80 4.33 2.89 15.21
CA ARG A 80 4.41 4.35 15.09
C ARG A 80 3.06 4.97 14.70
N ALA A 81 2.24 4.29 13.91
CA ALA A 81 0.89 4.74 13.60
C ALA A 81 0.00 4.73 14.86
N LEU A 82 0.05 3.64 15.66
CA LEU A 82 -0.66 3.55 16.94
C LEU A 82 -0.20 4.66 17.92
N ASP A 83 1.11 4.89 18.03
CA ASP A 83 1.68 5.97 18.85
C ASP A 83 1.20 7.37 18.39
N ALA A 84 0.94 7.53 17.09
CA ALA A 84 0.38 8.74 16.49
C ALA A 84 -1.15 8.82 16.54
N GLY A 85 -1.81 7.89 17.25
CA GLY A 85 -3.27 7.87 17.45
C GLY A 85 -4.06 7.19 16.34
N ALA A 86 -3.44 6.33 15.51
CA ALA A 86 -4.17 5.50 14.57
C ALA A 86 -4.97 4.42 15.29
N THR A 87 -6.15 4.10 14.77
CA THR A 87 -6.96 3.00 15.30
C THR A 87 -6.57 1.66 14.67
N ARG A 88 -7.00 0.57 15.31
CA ARG A 88 -6.87 -0.78 14.75
C ARG A 88 -7.60 -0.89 13.40
N GLU A 89 -8.74 -0.22 13.28
CA GLU A 89 -9.60 -0.20 12.10
C GLU A 89 -8.89 0.50 10.93
N GLU A 90 -8.24 1.64 11.18
CA GLU A 90 -7.43 2.34 10.18
C GLU A 90 -6.26 1.46 9.70
N ILE A 91 -5.55 0.80 10.61
CA ILE A 91 -4.44 -0.11 10.26
C ILE A 91 -4.94 -1.30 9.43
N LEU A 92 -6.04 -1.93 9.85
CA LEU A 92 -6.65 -3.04 9.13
C LEU A 92 -7.10 -2.61 7.73
N MET A 93 -7.64 -1.40 7.60
CA MET A 93 -8.00 -0.80 6.31
C MET A 93 -6.79 -0.69 5.38
N ILE A 94 -5.65 -0.18 5.87
CA ILE A 94 -4.40 -0.13 5.07
C ILE A 94 -3.97 -1.52 4.61
N LEU A 95 -3.99 -2.52 5.50
CA LEU A 95 -3.60 -3.89 5.16
C LEU A 95 -4.53 -4.53 4.12
N LYS A 96 -5.84 -4.30 4.23
CA LYS A 96 -6.82 -4.75 3.23
C LYS A 96 -6.52 -4.11 1.86
N MET A 97 -6.28 -2.80 1.80
CA MET A 97 -5.91 -2.13 0.55
C MET A 97 -4.60 -2.67 -0.04
N ALA A 98 -3.58 -2.91 0.79
CA ALA A 98 -2.31 -3.48 0.34
C ALA A 98 -2.49 -4.89 -0.26
N SER A 99 -3.44 -5.68 0.24
CA SER A 99 -3.71 -7.04 -0.24
C SER A 99 -4.40 -7.08 -1.61
N VAL A 100 -5.30 -6.13 -1.91
CA VAL A 100 -6.06 -6.11 -3.17
C VAL A 100 -5.30 -5.45 -4.33
N MET A 101 -4.15 -4.82 -4.06
CA MET A 101 -3.29 -4.20 -5.08
C MET A 101 -2.82 -5.17 -6.18
N ALA A 102 -2.76 -6.47 -5.88
CA ALA A 102 -2.36 -7.50 -6.85
C ALA A 102 -3.29 -7.56 -8.09
N ILE A 103 -4.50 -7.01 -8.01
CA ILE A 103 -5.44 -6.95 -9.14
C ILE A 103 -4.86 -6.26 -10.39
N HIS A 104 -3.87 -5.38 -10.22
CA HIS A 104 -3.24 -4.69 -11.35
C HIS A 104 -2.58 -5.63 -12.35
N SER A 105 -2.12 -6.82 -11.91
CA SER A 105 -1.65 -7.86 -12.83
C SER A 105 -2.77 -8.36 -13.74
N CYS A 106 -3.99 -8.56 -13.19
CA CYS A 106 -5.16 -8.90 -13.98
C CYS A 106 -5.56 -7.76 -14.92
N SER A 107 -5.51 -6.49 -14.47
CA SER A 107 -5.84 -5.32 -15.30
C SER A 107 -5.03 -5.24 -16.60
N LEU A 108 -3.78 -5.72 -16.58
CA LEU A 108 -2.95 -5.82 -17.78
C LEU A 108 -3.16 -7.17 -18.50
N GLY A 109 -3.22 -8.26 -17.75
CA GLY A 109 -3.25 -9.62 -18.31
C GLY A 109 -4.58 -10.01 -18.97
N ALA A 110 -5.72 -9.58 -18.43
CA ALA A 110 -7.03 -9.95 -18.96
C ALA A 110 -7.30 -9.40 -20.38
N PRO A 111 -7.03 -8.11 -20.69
CA PRO A 111 -7.10 -7.62 -22.06
C PRO A 111 -6.18 -8.39 -23.03
N ILE A 112 -4.93 -8.66 -22.63
CA ILE A 112 -3.96 -9.39 -23.45
C ILE A 112 -4.47 -10.80 -23.72
N LEU A 113 -4.96 -11.49 -22.70
CA LEU A 113 -5.51 -12.84 -22.84
C LEU A 113 -6.68 -12.88 -23.82
N LEU A 114 -7.61 -11.92 -23.73
CA LEU A 114 -8.73 -11.81 -24.67
C LEU A 114 -8.26 -11.52 -26.11
N GLU A 115 -7.24 -10.68 -26.28
CA GLU A 115 -6.63 -10.40 -27.59
C GLU A 115 -6.03 -11.66 -28.21
N GLU A 116 -5.22 -12.41 -27.45
CA GLU A 116 -4.59 -13.65 -27.90
C GLU A 116 -5.62 -14.74 -28.21
N MET A 117 -6.67 -14.86 -27.39
CA MET A 117 -7.77 -15.80 -27.63
C MET A 117 -8.50 -15.49 -28.94
N LYS A 118 -8.79 -14.20 -29.18
CA LYS A 118 -9.38 -13.74 -30.44
C LYS A 118 -8.48 -14.07 -31.64
N ALA A 119 -7.17 -13.83 -31.53
CA ALA A 119 -6.21 -14.17 -32.59
C ALA A 119 -6.15 -15.69 -32.87
N ALA A 120 -6.29 -16.50 -31.82
CA ALA A 120 -6.33 -17.96 -31.91
C ALA A 120 -7.69 -18.54 -32.34
N GLY A 121 -8.74 -17.71 -32.47
CA GLY A 121 -10.11 -18.18 -32.74
C GLY A 121 -10.73 -18.95 -31.58
N VAL A 122 -10.22 -18.76 -30.35
CA VAL A 122 -10.70 -19.38 -29.11
C VAL A 122 -11.62 -18.41 -28.39
N GLN A 123 -12.75 -18.91 -27.88
CA GLN A 123 -13.64 -18.13 -27.02
C GLN A 123 -13.34 -18.44 -25.55
N PRO A 124 -13.63 -17.51 -24.62
CA PRO A 124 -13.55 -17.82 -23.19
C PRO A 124 -14.32 -19.08 -22.88
N ILE A 125 -13.67 -20.01 -22.18
CA ILE A 125 -14.34 -21.19 -21.64
C ILE A 125 -15.25 -20.68 -20.53
N ARG A 126 -16.44 -20.25 -20.91
CA ARG A 126 -17.55 -20.16 -19.97
C ARG A 126 -18.01 -21.59 -19.78
N GLU A 127 -17.84 -22.15 -18.57
CA GLU A 127 -18.67 -23.29 -18.20
C GLU A 127 -20.12 -22.87 -18.50
N SER A 128 -20.77 -23.62 -19.38
CA SER A 128 -21.66 -23.13 -20.44
C SER A 128 -22.84 -22.20 -20.09
N THR A 129 -23.13 -21.90 -18.82
CA THR A 129 -24.25 -21.04 -18.40
C THR A 129 -24.06 -20.60 -16.94
N SER A 130 -22.98 -19.90 -16.59
CA SER A 130 -23.06 -19.12 -15.35
C SER A 130 -24.03 -17.95 -15.56
N THR A 131 -25.30 -18.19 -15.25
CA THR A 131 -26.29 -17.16 -14.93
C THR A 131 -26.22 -16.81 -13.44
N ALA A 132 -25.09 -17.12 -12.78
CA ALA A 132 -24.94 -16.80 -11.38
C ALA A 132 -25.08 -15.28 -11.23
N PRO A 133 -25.91 -14.83 -10.28
CA PRO A 133 -26.08 -13.41 -10.06
C PRO A 133 -24.73 -12.79 -9.67
N THR A 134 -24.43 -11.61 -10.20
CA THR A 134 -23.24 -10.83 -9.84
C THR A 134 -23.64 -9.57 -9.06
N PRO A 135 -24.17 -9.73 -7.83
CA PRO A 135 -24.75 -8.62 -7.07
C PRO A 135 -23.73 -7.54 -6.69
N ALA A 136 -22.45 -7.87 -6.52
CA ALA A 136 -21.43 -6.86 -6.21
C ALA A 136 -21.09 -6.02 -7.45
N CYS A 137 -20.91 -6.66 -8.61
CA CYS A 137 -20.75 -5.98 -9.89
C CYS A 137 -21.95 -5.09 -10.21
N ASP A 138 -23.17 -5.61 -10.00
CA ASP A 138 -24.41 -4.87 -10.26
C ASP A 138 -24.55 -3.65 -9.36
N LYS A 139 -24.21 -3.78 -8.06
CA LYS A 139 -24.16 -2.63 -7.14
C LYS A 139 -23.15 -1.58 -7.60
N MET A 140 -21.96 -1.99 -8.04
CA MET A 140 -20.94 -1.04 -8.52
C MET A 140 -21.38 -0.31 -9.79
N ARG A 141 -22.02 -1.02 -10.73
CA ARG A 141 -22.62 -0.42 -11.92
C ARG A 141 -23.74 0.55 -11.57
N ALA A 142 -24.66 0.13 -10.70
CA ALA A 142 -25.77 0.98 -10.24
C ALA A 142 -25.29 2.23 -9.47
N ALA A 143 -24.18 2.12 -8.74
CA ALA A 143 -23.54 3.23 -8.04
C ALA A 143 -22.68 4.14 -8.95
N GLY A 144 -22.55 3.83 -10.25
CA GLY A 144 -21.68 4.55 -11.18
C GLY A 144 -20.18 4.43 -10.85
N GLN A 145 -19.79 3.41 -10.07
CA GLN A 145 -18.41 3.15 -9.64
C GLN A 145 -17.73 2.10 -10.52
N TRP A 146 -18.40 1.60 -11.56
CA TRP A 146 -17.84 0.62 -12.49
C TRP A 146 -16.79 1.28 -13.40
N ASN A 147 -15.62 0.66 -13.49
CA ASN A 147 -14.56 1.04 -14.42
C ASN A 147 -14.52 0.07 -15.61
N THR A 148 -14.45 0.58 -16.83
CA THR A 148 -14.35 -0.25 -18.05
C THR A 148 -13.10 -1.13 -18.08
N ALA A 149 -12.06 -0.78 -17.32
CA ALA A 149 -10.89 -1.63 -17.10
C ALA A 149 -11.23 -2.98 -16.42
N TRP A 150 -12.44 -3.16 -15.89
CA TRP A 150 -12.91 -4.41 -15.29
C TRP A 150 -13.80 -5.24 -16.24
N ASP A 151 -14.20 -4.70 -17.40
CA ASP A 151 -14.96 -5.45 -18.40
C ASP A 151 -14.23 -6.73 -18.84
N PRO A 152 -12.89 -6.71 -19.08
CA PRO A 152 -12.15 -7.92 -19.41
C PRO A 152 -12.23 -9.00 -18.33
N PHE A 153 -12.30 -8.61 -17.05
CA PHE A 153 -12.41 -9.57 -15.94
C PHE A 153 -13.77 -10.25 -16.00
N TYR A 154 -14.82 -9.44 -16.14
CA TYR A 154 -16.20 -9.92 -16.19
C TYR A 154 -16.45 -10.76 -17.45
N GLU A 155 -15.81 -10.45 -18.57
CA GLU A 155 -15.93 -11.23 -19.80
C GLU A 155 -15.33 -12.63 -19.65
N LEU A 156 -14.16 -12.71 -19.01
CA LEU A 156 -13.43 -13.94 -18.74
C LEU A 156 -14.09 -14.78 -17.64
N ASP A 157 -14.45 -14.17 -16.52
CA ASP A 157 -14.98 -14.83 -15.33
C ASP A 157 -15.89 -13.88 -14.50
N PRO A 158 -17.22 -13.88 -14.77
CA PRO A 158 -18.17 -13.05 -14.03
C PRO A 158 -18.24 -13.36 -12.53
N GLU A 159 -18.15 -14.63 -12.15
CA GLU A 159 -18.31 -15.07 -10.75
C GLU A 159 -17.12 -14.60 -9.91
N TRP A 160 -15.90 -14.88 -10.39
CA TRP A 160 -14.69 -14.41 -9.73
C TRP A 160 -14.64 -12.88 -9.66
N THR A 161 -15.07 -12.21 -10.73
CA THR A 161 -15.13 -10.74 -10.75
C THR A 161 -16.07 -10.24 -9.66
N ASP A 162 -17.23 -10.89 -9.47
CA ASP A 162 -18.16 -10.52 -8.40
C ASP A 162 -17.57 -10.70 -7.00
N ASP A 163 -16.91 -11.83 -6.74
CA ASP A 163 -16.25 -12.09 -5.46
C ASP A 163 -15.14 -11.08 -5.17
N PHE A 164 -14.36 -10.70 -6.19
CA PHE A 164 -13.37 -9.64 -6.08
C PHE A 164 -14.03 -8.29 -5.74
N MET A 165 -15.09 -7.92 -6.44
CA MET A 165 -15.82 -6.68 -6.17
C MET A 165 -16.46 -6.68 -4.78
N ALA A 166 -17.00 -7.81 -4.31
CA ALA A 166 -17.54 -7.96 -2.97
C ALA A 166 -16.47 -7.72 -1.90
N THR A 167 -15.26 -8.24 -2.13
CA THR A 167 -14.09 -8.04 -1.25
C THR A 167 -13.65 -6.58 -1.25
N GLY A 168 -13.54 -5.95 -2.42
CA GLY A 168 -13.11 -4.56 -2.59
C GLY A 168 -14.14 -3.54 -2.06
N PHE A 169 -15.44 -3.78 -2.27
CA PHE A 169 -16.50 -2.86 -1.85
C PHE A 169 -16.50 -2.58 -0.35
N GLY A 170 -16.21 -3.60 0.47
CA GLY A 170 -16.12 -3.45 1.93
C GLY A 170 -15.00 -2.51 2.40
N ILE A 171 -13.99 -2.27 1.57
CA ILE A 171 -12.92 -1.29 1.81
C ILE A 171 -13.50 0.12 1.59
N TYR A 172 -14.04 0.38 0.40
CA TYR A 172 -14.57 1.70 0.01
C TYR A 172 -15.78 2.14 0.85
N ALA A 173 -16.68 1.23 1.18
CA ALA A 173 -17.92 1.54 1.91
C ALA A 173 -17.69 1.77 3.43
N SER A 174 -16.48 1.52 3.94
CA SER A 174 -16.20 1.58 5.38
C SER A 174 -16.27 2.99 5.98
N GLY A 175 -16.09 4.04 5.17
CA GLY A 175 -16.08 5.44 5.62
C GLY A 175 -14.97 5.78 6.64
N LEU A 176 -14.05 4.85 6.90
CA LEU A 176 -13.03 4.96 7.95
C LEU A 176 -11.97 6.01 7.65
N MET A 177 -11.67 6.22 6.37
CA MET A 177 -10.75 7.28 5.93
C MET A 177 -11.52 8.29 5.09
N THR A 178 -11.34 9.57 5.40
CA THR A 178 -11.90 10.65 4.59
C THR A 178 -11.13 10.76 3.28
N PRO A 179 -11.80 10.87 2.12
CA PRO A 179 -11.15 11.22 0.88
C PRO A 179 -10.41 12.56 1.04
N SER A 180 -9.13 12.60 0.71
CA SER A 180 -8.29 13.79 0.91
C SER A 180 -8.75 15.01 0.11
N TRP A 181 -9.50 14.79 -0.97
CA TRP A 181 -10.02 15.84 -1.86
C TRP A 181 -11.15 16.67 -1.24
N SER A 182 -11.75 16.25 -0.12
CA SER A 182 -12.80 17.02 0.56
C SER A 182 -12.27 18.22 1.34
N ASN A 183 -10.94 18.38 1.44
CA ASN A 183 -10.28 19.43 2.21
C ASN A 183 -9.38 20.35 1.35
N PHE A 184 -9.54 20.33 0.03
CA PHE A 184 -8.87 21.22 -0.94
C PHE A 184 -9.88 21.92 -1.83
#